data_AF-A0A359GTB4-F1
#
_entry.id   AF-A0A359GTB4-F1
#
_cell.length_a   1.000
_cell.length_b   1.000
_cell.length_c   1.000
_cell.angle_alpha   90.00
_cell.angle_beta   90.00
_cell.angle_gamma   90.00
#
_symmetry.space_group_name_H-M   'P 1'
#
loop_
_entity.id
_entity.type
_entity.pdbx_description
1 polymer ?
#
loop_
_entity_poly.entity_id
_entity_poly.type
_entity_poly.pdbx_seq_one_letter_code
_entity_poly.pdbx_strand_id
1 'polypeptide(L)'
;FEEVGGFNESLPACEDYDLWLRICSRYPVLYVEEPLLRKYGGHDDQLSKQHWGMDRFRIKALVALLNSGNLCQQQSQVTRAMLIKKCEILTQGAEKRGKGESARYYTSLMKKFANPDL
;
A
#
# COMPACT_ATOMS: atom_id res chain seq x y z
N PHE A 1 6.08 -9.67 16.79
CA PHE A 1 6.65 -10.40 15.64
C PHE A 1 5.87 -11.67 15.36
N GLU A 2 5.59 -12.49 16.38
CA GLU A 2 4.86 -13.75 16.22
C GLU A 2 3.45 -13.61 15.62
N GLU A 3 2.68 -12.59 16.01
CA GLU A 3 1.30 -12.41 15.50
C GLU A 3 1.21 -11.68 14.16
N VAL A 4 2.07 -10.68 13.94
CA VAL A 4 2.02 -9.82 12.73
C VAL A 4 2.91 -10.36 11.63
N GLY A 5 3.97 -11.09 11.96
CA GLY A 5 5.07 -11.46 11.06
C GLY A 5 6.09 -10.33 10.86
N GLY A 6 7.13 -10.63 10.08
CA GLY A 6 8.17 -9.69 9.67
C GLY A 6 7.83 -8.89 8.41
N PHE A 7 8.86 -8.40 7.73
CA PHE A 7 8.72 -7.76 6.42
C PHE A 7 8.29 -8.77 5.36
N ASN A 8 7.54 -8.29 4.38
CA ASN A 8 7.21 -9.08 3.21
C ASN A 8 8.36 -8.98 2.19
N GLU A 9 9.27 -9.96 2.21
CA GLU A 9 10.47 -10.00 1.35
C GLU A 9 10.14 -10.11 -0.16
N SER A 10 8.89 -10.41 -0.53
CA SER A 10 8.46 -10.39 -1.93
C SER A 10 8.20 -8.98 -2.48
N LEU A 11 8.20 -7.95 -1.63
CA LEU A 11 8.05 -6.55 -2.04
C LEU A 11 9.45 -5.93 -2.28
N PRO A 12 9.76 -5.48 -3.51
CA PRO A 12 11.01 -4.78 -3.79
C PRO A 12 11.16 -3.43 -3.09
N ALA A 13 10.04 -2.84 -2.65
CA ALA A 13 9.98 -1.63 -1.86
C ALA A 13 8.61 -1.53 -1.17
N CYS A 14 8.48 -0.64 -0.19
CA CYS A 14 7.26 -0.44 0.61
C CYS A 14 6.90 -1.64 1.50
N GLU A 15 7.89 -2.46 1.86
CA GLU A 15 7.81 -3.52 2.87
C GLU A 15 7.49 -2.94 4.25
N ASP A 16 7.99 -1.74 4.55
CA ASP A 16 7.67 -0.96 5.74
C ASP A 16 6.18 -0.58 5.79
N TYR A 17 5.65 -0.09 4.67
CA TYR A 17 4.25 0.26 4.52
C TYR A 17 3.33 -0.95 4.73
N ASP A 18 3.67 -2.11 4.16
CA ASP A 18 2.96 -3.37 4.38
C ASP A 18 2.95 -3.79 5.87
N LEU A 19 4.12 -3.73 6.51
CA LEU A 19 4.25 -4.06 7.94
C LEU A 19 3.39 -3.12 8.79
N TRP A 20 3.47 -1.81 8.57
CA TRP A 20 2.69 -0.83 9.31
C TRP A 20 1.18 -1.00 9.12
N LEU A 21 0.72 -1.34 7.91
CA LEU A 21 -0.70 -1.66 7.67
C LEU A 21 -1.18 -2.83 8.54
N ARG A 22 -0.37 -3.90 8.65
CA ARG A 22 -0.70 -5.07 9.49
C ARG A 22 -0.62 -4.78 10.98
N ILE A 23 0.30 -3.93 11.42
CA ILE A 23 0.39 -3.50 12.82
C ILE A 23 -0.84 -2.64 13.19
N CYS A 24 -1.12 -1.60 12.40
CA CYS A 24 -2.20 -0.66 12.66
C CYS A 24 -3.60 -1.29 12.52
N SER A 25 -3.74 -2.41 11.81
CA SER A 25 -5.02 -3.12 11.77
C SER A 25 -5.32 -3.89 13.06
N ARG A 26 -4.31 -4.15 13.90
CA ARG A 26 -4.43 -4.96 15.12
C ARG A 26 -4.26 -4.17 16.41
N TYR A 27 -3.38 -3.17 16.40
CA TYR A 27 -3.01 -2.44 17.62
C TYR A 27 -3.16 -0.94 17.43
N PRO A 28 -3.56 -0.21 18.49
CA PRO A 28 -3.45 1.24 18.50
C PRO A 28 -1.98 1.64 18.42
N VAL A 29 -1.68 2.63 17.58
CA VAL A 29 -0.35 3.23 17.50
C VAL A 29 -0.44 4.65 18.04
N LEU A 30 0.41 4.94 19.03
CA LEU A 30 0.48 6.25 19.66
C LEU A 30 1.58 7.10 19.01
N TYR A 31 1.38 8.42 19.03
CA TYR A 31 2.37 9.39 18.59
C TYR A 31 3.04 10.04 19.79
N VAL A 32 4.37 10.03 19.81
CA VAL A 32 5.18 10.74 20.81
C VAL A 32 5.67 12.03 20.15
N GLU A 33 5.25 13.17 20.70
CA GLU A 33 5.58 14.51 20.18
C GLU A 33 7.00 14.95 20.61
N GLU A 34 7.98 14.08 20.38
CA GLU A 34 9.39 14.34 20.71
C GLU A 34 10.30 14.00 19.52
N PRO A 35 11.34 14.80 19.25
CA PRO A 35 12.27 14.54 18.15
C PRO A 35 13.29 13.45 18.53
N LEU A 36 12.84 12.19 18.53
CA LEU A 36 13.65 11.04 18.95
C LEU A 36 14.51 10.42 17.82
N LEU A 37 14.38 10.92 16.59
CA LEU A 37 15.00 10.32 15.41
C LEU A 37 15.99 11.29 14.76
N ARG A 38 17.27 10.89 14.71
CA ARG A 38 18.30 11.55 13.89
C ARG A 38 18.33 10.89 12.51
N LYS A 39 17.89 11.61 11.47
CA LYS A 39 17.94 11.13 10.07
C LYS A 39 19.30 11.45 9.48
N TYR A 40 20.00 10.43 9.02
CA TYR A 40 21.15 10.57 8.13
C TYR A 40 20.63 10.36 6.70
N GLY A 41 20.29 11.46 6.00
CA GLY A 41 19.71 11.42 4.66
C GLY A 41 20.66 11.96 3.59
N GLY A 42 20.47 11.55 2.32
CA GLY A 42 21.15 12.14 1.15
C GLY A 42 21.86 11.16 0.22
N HIS A 43 21.92 9.87 0.53
CA HIS A 43 22.62 8.90 -0.33
C HIS A 43 21.84 8.61 -1.62
N ASP A 44 22.56 8.38 -2.71
CA ASP A 44 22.03 8.12 -4.05
C ASP A 44 21.17 6.84 -4.14
N ASP A 45 21.28 5.96 -3.15
CA ASP A 45 20.58 4.68 -3.05
C ASP A 45 19.11 4.78 -2.59
N GLN A 46 18.49 5.95 -2.67
CA GLN A 46 17.09 6.12 -2.30
C GLN A 46 16.16 5.28 -3.19
N LEU A 47 15.44 4.33 -2.60
CA LEU A 47 14.48 3.46 -3.27
C LEU A 47 13.46 4.23 -4.12
N SER A 48 13.03 5.41 -3.67
CA SER A 48 12.10 6.28 -4.41
C SER A 48 12.63 6.74 -5.77
N LYS A 49 13.95 6.80 -5.95
CA LYS A 49 14.61 7.06 -7.23
C LYS A 49 14.81 5.78 -8.05
N GLN A 50 14.98 4.64 -7.38
CA GLN A 50 15.25 3.35 -8.02
C GLN A 50 14.00 2.66 -8.60
N HIS A 51 12.82 2.85 -7.99
CA HIS A 51 11.59 2.23 -8.47
C HIS A 51 10.53 3.24 -8.94
N TRP A 52 10.18 3.17 -10.23
CA TRP A 52 9.05 3.92 -10.78
C TRP A 52 7.73 3.51 -10.12
N GLY A 53 6.97 4.48 -9.64
CA GLY A 53 5.60 4.27 -9.16
C GLY A 53 5.54 3.38 -7.90
N MET A 54 5.99 3.90 -6.76
CA MET A 54 5.91 3.21 -5.46
C MET A 54 4.51 2.72 -5.10
N ASP A 55 3.47 3.40 -5.59
CA ASP A 55 2.09 2.98 -5.36
C ASP A 55 1.78 1.60 -5.94
N ARG A 56 2.57 1.07 -6.89
CA ARG A 56 2.43 -0.32 -7.36
C ARG A 56 2.63 -1.32 -6.23
N PHE A 57 3.60 -1.08 -5.36
CA PHE A 57 3.88 -1.94 -4.21
C PHE A 57 2.89 -1.70 -3.07
N ARG A 58 2.50 -0.45 -2.84
CA ARG A 58 1.45 -0.13 -1.86
C ARG A 58 0.09 -0.74 -2.22
N ILE A 59 -0.25 -0.79 -3.50
CA ILE A 59 -1.45 -1.48 -3.98
C ILE A 59 -1.38 -2.98 -3.68
N LYS A 60 -0.22 -3.63 -3.90
CA LYS A 60 -0.03 -5.04 -3.51
C LYS A 60 -0.25 -5.25 -2.02
N ALA A 61 0.32 -4.40 -1.17
CA ALA A 61 0.14 -4.46 0.28
C ALA A 61 -1.33 -4.27 0.69
N LEU A 62 -2.04 -3.29 0.11
CA LEU A 62 -3.46 -3.05 0.39
C LEU A 62 -4.36 -4.22 -0.04
N VAL A 63 -4.08 -4.82 -1.21
CA VAL A 63 -4.80 -6.01 -1.69
C VAL A 63 -4.54 -7.19 -0.76
N ALA A 64 -3.30 -7.42 -0.33
CA ALA A 64 -2.96 -8.48 0.62
C ALA A 64 -3.68 -8.27 1.96
N LEU A 65 -3.72 -7.04 2.47
CA LEU A 65 -4.41 -6.70 3.72
C LEU A 65 -5.92 -6.98 3.62
N LEU A 66 -6.57 -6.56 2.53
CA LEU A 66 -8.00 -6.82 2.28
C LEU A 66 -8.30 -8.32 2.17
N ASN A 67 -7.44 -9.08 1.49
CA ASN A 67 -7.60 -10.52 1.34
C ASN A 67 -7.27 -11.30 2.62
N SER A 68 -6.63 -10.67 3.62
CA SER A 68 -6.26 -11.35 4.86
C SER A 68 -7.46 -11.74 5.74
N GLY A 69 -8.63 -11.13 5.51
CA GLY A 69 -9.84 -11.38 6.29
C GLY A 69 -9.80 -10.85 7.73
N ASN A 70 -8.72 -10.18 8.14
CA ASN A 70 -8.49 -9.76 9.53
C ASN A 70 -8.94 -8.32 9.83
N LEU A 71 -9.66 -7.68 8.91
CA LEU A 71 -10.09 -6.29 9.06
C LEU A 71 -11.54 -6.21 9.54
N CYS A 72 -11.82 -5.30 10.46
CA CYS A 72 -13.21 -4.94 10.75
C CYS A 72 -13.85 -4.20 9.55
N GLN A 73 -15.16 -3.99 9.60
CA GLN A 73 -15.90 -3.33 8.51
C GLN A 73 -15.35 -1.93 8.19
N GLN A 74 -15.11 -1.11 9.23
CA GLN A 74 -14.58 0.24 9.06
C GLN A 74 -13.16 0.22 8.46
N GLN A 75 -12.29 -0.65 8.96
CA GLN A 75 -10.93 -0.82 8.42
C GLN A 75 -10.98 -1.25 6.96
N SER A 76 -11.82 -2.23 6.62
CA SER A 76 -12.01 -2.70 5.24
C SER A 76 -12.45 -1.57 4.31
N GLN A 77 -13.38 -0.71 4.75
CA GLN A 77 -13.85 0.44 3.97
C GLN A 77 -12.73 1.45 3.70
N VAL A 78 -11.98 1.86 4.72
CA VAL A 78 -10.90 2.84 4.54
C VAL A 78 -9.73 2.27 3.73
N THR A 79 -9.43 0.97 3.89
CA THR A 79 -8.41 0.28 3.08
C THR A 79 -8.84 0.19 1.61
N ARG A 80 -10.11 -0.12 1.31
CA ARG A 80 -10.66 -0.10 -0.06
C ARG A 80 -10.61 1.29 -0.68
N ALA A 81 -11.01 2.33 0.06
CA ALA A 81 -10.95 3.70 -0.42
C ALA A 81 -9.51 4.12 -0.79
N MET A 82 -8.52 3.76 0.06
CA MET A 82 -7.11 4.02 -0.23
C MET A 82 -6.62 3.22 -1.44
N LEU A 83 -7.02 1.95 -1.58
CA LEU A 83 -6.69 1.13 -2.73
C LEU A 83 -7.21 1.75 -4.03
N ILE A 84 -8.48 2.16 -4.06
CA ILE A 84 -9.12 2.79 -5.23
C ILE A 84 -8.37 4.06 -5.61
N LYS A 85 -8.12 4.96 -4.65
CA LYS A 85 -7.37 6.21 -4.87
C LYS A 85 -6.00 5.96 -5.51
N LYS A 86 -5.26 4.94 -5.05
CA LYS A 86 -3.94 4.60 -5.61
C LYS A 86 -4.05 4.02 -7.02
N CYS A 87 -5.05 3.15 -7.26
CA CYS A 87 -5.31 2.63 -8.59
C CYS A 87 -5.67 3.75 -9.58
N GLU A 88 -6.48 4.74 -9.19
CA GLU A 88 -6.81 5.90 -10.04
C GLU A 88 -5.57 6.67 -10.49
N ILE A 89 -4.67 6.98 -9.55
CA ILE A 89 -3.41 7.69 -9.84
C ILE A 89 -2.58 6.93 -10.88
N LEU A 90 -2.46 5.60 -10.72
CA LEU A 90 -1.68 4.78 -11.65
C LEU A 90 -2.38 4.55 -12.99
N THR A 91 -3.70 4.41 -13.02
CA THR A 91 -4.49 4.32 -14.26
C THR A 91 -4.27 5.58 -15.09
N GLN A 92 -4.50 6.76 -14.51
CA GLN A 92 -4.29 8.04 -15.21
C GLN A 92 -2.84 8.20 -15.68
N GLY A 93 -1.88 7.82 -14.84
CA GLY A 93 -0.46 7.84 -15.20
C GLY A 93 -0.09 6.89 -16.33
N ALA A 94 -0.74 5.72 -16.40
CA ALA A 94 -0.53 4.70 -17.42
C ALA A 94 -1.16 5.13 -18.76
N GLU A 95 -2.39 5.64 -18.74
CA GLU A 95 -3.10 6.14 -19.93
C GLU A 95 -2.33 7.27 -20.62
N LYS A 96 -1.87 8.27 -19.85
CA LYS A 96 -1.05 9.38 -20.37
C LYS A 96 0.24 8.93 -21.07
N ARG A 97 0.72 7.71 -20.79
CA ARG A 97 1.97 7.14 -21.31
C ARG A 97 1.72 5.99 -22.29
N GLY A 98 0.48 5.76 -22.73
CA GLY A 98 0.12 4.69 -23.65
C GLY A 98 0.25 3.27 -23.07
N LYS A 99 0.34 3.12 -21.74
CA LYS A 99 0.46 1.81 -21.06
C LYS A 99 -0.90 1.16 -20.80
N GLY A 100 -1.61 0.80 -21.87
CA GLY A 100 -2.98 0.31 -21.81
C GLY A 100 -3.19 -0.93 -20.90
N GLU A 101 -2.24 -1.86 -20.87
CA GLU A 101 -2.34 -3.04 -20.00
C GLU A 101 -2.30 -2.70 -18.51
N SER A 102 -1.40 -1.79 -18.10
CA SER A 102 -1.34 -1.32 -16.71
C SER A 102 -2.62 -0.60 -16.30
N ALA A 103 -3.16 0.26 -17.18
CA ALA A 103 -4.42 0.95 -16.95
C ALA A 103 -5.58 -0.05 -16.76
N ARG A 104 -5.67 -1.08 -17.61
CA ARG A 104 -6.67 -2.16 -17.48
C ARG A 104 -6.53 -2.94 -16.18
N TYR A 105 -5.30 -3.25 -15.76
CA TYR A 105 -5.03 -3.95 -14.52
C TYR A 105 -5.49 -3.15 -13.28
N TYR A 106 -5.13 -1.88 -13.16
CA TYR A 106 -5.57 -1.07 -12.02
C TYR A 106 -7.09 -0.82 -12.04
N THR A 107 -7.68 -0.69 -13.24
CA THR A 107 -9.12 -0.59 -13.40
C THR A 107 -9.86 -1.86 -12.96
N SER A 108 -9.32 -3.05 -13.26
CA SER A 108 -9.95 -4.30 -12.81
C SER A 108 -9.89 -4.46 -11.29
N LEU A 109 -8.80 -4.03 -10.65
CA LEU A 109 -8.71 -3.99 -9.19
C LEU A 109 -9.75 -3.05 -8.57
N MET A 110 -9.92 -1.85 -9.14
CA MET A 110 -10.95 -0.92 -8.65
C MET A 110 -12.34 -1.56 -8.71
N LYS A 111 -12.69 -2.18 -9.85
CA LYS A 111 -13.98 -2.88 -10.00
C LYS A 111 -14.14 -4.02 -9.00
N LYS A 112 -13.10 -4.84 -8.82
CA LYS A 112 -13.11 -5.96 -7.86
C LYS A 112 -13.39 -5.50 -6.44
N PHE A 113 -12.83 -4.37 -6.02
CA PHE A 113 -12.90 -3.90 -4.64
C PHE A 113 -13.95 -2.80 -4.39
N ALA A 114 -14.62 -2.29 -5.43
CA ALA A 114 -15.69 -1.29 -5.32
C ALA A 114 -16.98 -1.85 -4.69
N ASN A 115 -17.27 -3.15 -4.85
CA ASN A 115 -18.44 -3.78 -4.26
C ASN A 115 -18.05 -4.58 -3.01
N PRO A 116 -18.60 -4.25 -1.82
CA PRO A 116 -18.37 -5.03 -0.60
C PRO A 116 -19.24 -6.29 -0.48
N ASP A 117 -20.29 -6.44 -1.32
CA ASP A 117 -21.35 -7.45 -1.17
C ASP A 117 -21.30 -8.63 -2.17
N LEU A 118 -20.11 -9.00 -2.66
CA LEU A 118 -19.87 -10.23 -3.42
C LEU A 118 -18.91 -11.15 -2.68
#